data_AF-A0A9J6RMY9-F1
#
_entry.id   AF-A0A9J6RMY9-F1
#
_cell.length_a   1.000
_cell.length_b   1.000
_cell.length_c   1.000
_cell.angle_alpha   90.00
_cell.angle_beta   90.00
_cell.angle_gamma   90.00
#
_symmetry.space_group_name_H-M   'P 1'
#
loop_
_entity.id
_entity.type
_entity.pdbx_description
1 polymer ?
#
loop_
_entity_poly.entity_id
_entity_poly.type
_entity_poly.pdbx_seq_one_letter_code
_entity_poly.pdbx_strand_id
1 'polypeptide(L)'
;MVTIFEGSVNNNCVRYEHHSLVMFYLDQAQSYADVALKAHSDGTLQSDSIVAIIFSAMCVEAFVNETAEGLFRKEDLDDFSFLRGQFKKRGKSSSLVKKLALIFWQAFQIDAPRSLLDSVEELVKLRNNLVHYKLTDTATKFVYPPLVQRESSGGEMMTVVEFVQEPKAVIAPFVQAVTGSAAKRSLDAAISVLDFWNENINDREEG
;
A
#
# COMPACT_ATOMS: atom_id res chain seq x y z
N MET A 1 -1.23 0.54 26.61
CA MET A 1 0.21 0.41 26.90
C MET A 1 0.39 -0.85 27.74
N VAL A 2 1.07 -1.86 27.20
CA VAL A 2 1.32 -3.12 27.91
C VAL A 2 2.78 -3.13 28.34
N THR A 3 3.02 -3.30 29.64
CA THR A 3 4.38 -3.42 30.20
C THR A 3 4.63 -4.89 30.52
N ILE A 4 5.69 -5.45 29.93
CA ILE A 4 6.12 -6.82 30.21
C ILE A 4 7.42 -6.74 30.98
N PHE A 5 7.48 -7.46 32.10
CA PHE A 5 8.66 -7.58 32.94
C PHE A 5 9.21 -9.00 32.85
N GLU A 6 10.49 -9.11 32.54
CA GLU A 6 11.21 -10.37 32.62
C GLU A 6 12.38 -10.16 33.59
N GLY A 7 12.44 -10.96 34.65
CA GLY A 7 13.38 -10.76 35.73
C GLY A 7 13.75 -12.05 36.47
N SER A 8 15.04 -12.19 36.76
CA SER A 8 15.60 -13.19 37.67
C SER A 8 16.18 -12.46 38.87
N VAL A 9 16.00 -13.02 40.08
CA VAL A 9 16.47 -12.45 41.36
C VAL A 9 17.97 -12.15 41.36
N ASN A 10 18.74 -12.81 40.49
CA ASN A 10 20.20 -12.73 40.45
C ASN A 10 20.76 -11.91 39.28
N ASN A 11 19.92 -11.39 38.36
CA ASN A 11 20.35 -10.68 37.16
C ASN A 11 19.65 -9.32 37.01
N ASN A 12 20.24 -8.45 36.18
CA ASN A 12 19.59 -7.21 35.75
C ASN A 12 18.21 -7.52 35.17
N CYS A 13 17.17 -6.88 35.71
CA CYS A 13 15.83 -6.94 35.17
C CYS A 13 15.70 -5.96 34.00
N VAL A 14 15.01 -6.39 32.94
CA VAL A 14 14.73 -5.55 31.77
C VAL A 14 13.24 -5.24 31.75
N ARG A 15 12.91 -3.96 31.62
CA ARG A 15 11.54 -3.47 31.41
C ARG A 15 11.38 -3.20 29.92
N TYR A 16 10.40 -3.86 29.31
CA TYR A 16 10.01 -3.57 27.93
C TYR A 16 8.70 -2.77 27.93
N GLU A 17 8.69 -1.68 27.18
CA GLU A 17 7.50 -0.88 26.88
C GLU A 17 7.19 -1.07 25.39
N HIS A 18 6.02 -1.64 25.09
CA HIS A 18 5.61 -1.88 23.71
C HIS A 18 4.77 -0.71 23.18
N HIS A 19 5.29 -0.02 22.16
CA HIS A 19 4.52 0.93 21.36
C HIS A 19 3.94 0.19 20.16
N SER A 20 2.60 0.17 20.01
CA SER A 20 1.99 -0.40 18.81
C SER A 20 2.26 0.52 17.63
N LEU A 21 3.00 0.01 16.65
CA LEU A 21 3.30 0.76 15.44
C LEU A 21 2.05 0.88 14.57
N VAL A 22 1.11 -0.06 14.67
CA VAL A 22 -0.21 0.00 14.03
C VAL A 22 -0.93 1.30 14.40
N MET A 23 -1.12 1.54 15.71
CA MET A 23 -1.82 2.73 16.19
C MET A 23 -1.08 4.01 15.85
N PHE A 24 0.26 4.01 16.01
CA PHE A 24 1.08 5.15 15.63
C PHE A 24 0.89 5.51 14.15
N TYR A 25 1.00 4.55 13.24
CA TYR A 25 0.85 4.81 11.81
C TYR A 25 -0.58 5.18 11.43
N LEU A 26 -1.59 4.60 12.08
CA LEU A 26 -2.98 4.98 11.86
C LEU A 26 -3.25 6.45 12.24
N ASP A 27 -2.80 6.86 13.42
CA ASP A 27 -2.98 8.24 13.91
C ASP A 27 -2.29 9.25 12.98
N GLN A 28 -1.06 8.93 12.54
CA GLN A 28 -0.36 9.76 11.57
C GLN A 28 -1.09 9.80 10.22
N ALA A 29 -1.50 8.64 9.69
CA ALA A 29 -2.22 8.56 8.43
C ALA A 29 -3.50 9.41 8.46
N GLN A 30 -4.24 9.36 9.58
CA GLN A 30 -5.46 10.13 9.77
C GLN A 30 -5.18 11.64 9.79
N SER A 31 -4.21 12.08 10.59
CA SER A 31 -3.86 13.50 10.68
C SER A 31 -3.50 14.09 9.32
N TYR A 32 -2.66 13.39 8.54
CA TYR A 32 -2.25 13.86 7.21
C TYR A 32 -3.37 13.75 6.17
N ALA A 33 -4.22 12.73 6.23
CA ALA A 33 -5.36 12.60 5.31
C ALA A 33 -6.36 13.75 5.50
N ASP A 34 -6.64 14.15 6.75
CA ASP A 34 -7.54 15.25 7.06
C ASP A 34 -7.02 16.59 6.55
N VAL A 35 -5.71 16.83 6.68
CA VAL A 35 -5.05 18.02 6.11
C VAL A 35 -5.11 17.99 4.58
N ALA A 36 -4.76 16.84 3.98
CA ALA A 36 -4.74 16.68 2.53
C ALA A 36 -6.13 16.89 1.89
N LEU A 37 -7.21 16.47 2.55
CA LEU A 37 -8.58 16.71 2.08
C LEU A 37 -8.94 18.19 2.08
N LYS A 38 -8.52 18.93 3.11
CA LYS A 38 -8.83 20.37 3.25
C LYS A 38 -8.00 21.25 2.33
N ALA A 39 -6.75 20.87 2.10
CA ALA A 39 -5.80 21.64 1.32
C ALA A 39 -5.76 21.26 -0.17
N HIS A 40 -6.69 20.41 -0.66
CA HIS A 40 -6.56 19.79 -1.98
C HIS A 40 -6.48 20.81 -3.13
N SER A 41 -5.46 20.66 -3.97
CA SER A 41 -5.26 21.44 -5.19
C SER A 41 -4.98 20.50 -6.36
N ASP A 42 -5.87 20.48 -7.35
CA ASP A 42 -5.80 19.60 -8.52
C ASP A 42 -4.48 19.78 -9.29
N GLY A 43 -3.86 18.66 -9.67
CA GLY A 43 -2.64 18.65 -10.49
C GLY A 43 -1.34 18.93 -9.73
N THR A 44 -1.40 19.19 -8.43
CA THR A 44 -0.22 19.38 -7.58
C THR A 44 0.02 18.18 -6.67
N LEU A 45 1.29 17.75 -6.60
CA LEU A 45 1.70 16.71 -5.67
C LEU A 45 1.74 17.28 -4.24
N GLN A 46 0.89 16.78 -3.36
CA GLN A 46 0.79 17.26 -1.98
C GLN A 46 1.56 16.34 -1.03
N SER A 47 2.48 16.93 -0.25
CA SER A 47 3.27 16.19 0.74
C SER A 47 2.39 15.44 1.72
N ASP A 48 1.31 16.06 2.19
CA ASP A 48 0.38 15.44 3.15
C ASP A 48 -0.32 14.22 2.56
N SER A 49 -0.70 14.28 1.27
CA SER A 49 -1.27 13.12 0.57
C SER A 49 -0.28 11.96 0.50
N ILE A 50 0.98 12.25 0.14
CA ILE A 50 2.04 11.23 0.10
C ILE A 50 2.20 10.59 1.48
N VAL A 51 2.38 11.42 2.51
CA VAL A 51 2.64 10.95 3.87
C VAL A 51 1.48 10.11 4.40
N ALA A 52 0.24 10.54 4.17
CA ALA A 52 -0.94 9.78 4.55
C ALA A 52 -1.00 8.40 3.86
N ILE A 53 -0.71 8.33 2.54
CA ILE A 53 -0.69 7.07 1.79
C ILE A 53 0.40 6.13 2.32
N ILE A 54 1.60 6.66 2.57
CA ILE A 54 2.72 5.86 3.09
C ILE A 54 2.39 5.32 4.48
N PHE A 55 1.91 6.16 5.39
CA PHE A 55 1.55 5.71 6.74
C PHE A 55 0.36 4.74 6.74
N SER A 56 -0.60 4.89 5.85
CA SER A 56 -1.69 3.91 5.70
C SER A 56 -1.15 2.53 5.31
N ALA A 57 -0.20 2.47 4.37
CA ALA A 57 0.44 1.21 3.98
C ALA A 57 1.28 0.62 5.12
N MET A 58 2.04 1.46 5.84
CA MET A 58 2.84 1.04 6.99
C MET A 58 1.97 0.54 8.15
N CYS A 59 0.79 1.12 8.36
CA CYS A 59 -0.20 0.65 9.33
C CYS A 59 -0.60 -0.81 9.03
N VAL A 60 -0.97 -1.12 7.79
CA VAL A 60 -1.34 -2.49 7.39
C VAL A 60 -0.14 -3.44 7.46
N GLU A 61 1.06 -2.99 7.08
CA GLU A 61 2.29 -3.79 7.23
C GLU A 61 2.61 -4.09 8.69
N ALA A 62 2.52 -3.09 9.58
CA ALA A 62 2.72 -3.25 11.01
C ALA A 62 1.69 -4.21 11.60
N PHE A 63 0.42 -4.07 11.22
CA PHE A 63 -0.65 -4.95 11.68
C PHE A 63 -0.34 -6.39 11.32
N VAL A 64 -0.01 -6.64 10.06
CA VAL A 64 0.35 -7.99 9.59
C VAL A 64 1.55 -8.55 10.36
N ASN A 65 2.58 -7.76 10.62
CA ASN A 65 3.77 -8.25 11.31
C ASN A 65 3.51 -8.48 12.81
N GLU A 66 2.90 -7.52 13.51
CA GLU A 66 2.57 -7.63 14.94
C GLU A 66 1.60 -8.80 15.20
N THR A 67 0.58 -8.97 14.35
CA THR A 67 -0.37 -10.09 14.48
C THR A 67 0.28 -11.43 14.12
N ALA A 68 1.18 -11.47 13.13
CA ALA A 68 1.89 -12.70 12.79
C ALA A 68 2.76 -13.22 13.95
N GLU A 69 3.40 -12.33 14.72
CA GLU A 69 4.17 -12.72 15.91
C GLU A 69 3.31 -13.41 16.98
N GLY A 70 2.02 -13.06 17.08
CA GLY A 70 1.08 -13.71 17.99
C GLY A 70 0.47 -15.01 17.45
N LEU A 71 0.38 -15.18 16.13
CA LEU A 71 -0.31 -16.32 15.51
C LEU A 71 0.62 -17.47 15.10
N PHE A 72 1.87 -17.17 14.77
CA PHE A 72 2.83 -18.16 14.27
C PHE A 72 3.94 -18.40 15.31
N ARG A 73 4.51 -19.61 15.32
CA ARG A 73 5.65 -19.92 16.20
C ARG A 73 6.90 -19.21 15.70
N LYS A 74 7.81 -18.90 16.61
CA LYS A 74 9.06 -18.17 16.29
C LYS A 74 9.90 -18.89 15.23
N GLU A 75 9.91 -20.23 15.25
CA GLU A 75 10.61 -21.02 14.23
C GLU A 75 9.99 -20.87 12.83
N ASP A 76 8.67 -20.67 12.75
CA ASP A 76 7.95 -20.41 11.49
C ASP A 76 8.17 -18.96 10.99
N LEU A 77 8.48 -18.03 11.91
CA LEU A 77 8.81 -16.64 11.62
C LEU A 77 10.27 -16.46 11.18
N ASP A 78 11.21 -17.17 11.80
CA ASP A 78 12.64 -17.18 11.39
C ASP A 78 12.80 -17.68 9.95
N ASP A 79 11.90 -18.57 9.51
CA ASP A 79 11.78 -19.00 8.13
C ASP A 79 10.79 -18.14 7.32
N PHE A 80 10.93 -16.81 7.42
CA PHE A 80 10.23 -15.84 6.55
C PHE A 80 10.39 -16.18 5.05
N SER A 81 11.40 -16.98 4.69
CA SER A 81 11.66 -17.56 3.37
C SER A 81 10.66 -18.67 2.99
N PHE A 82 10.28 -19.55 3.93
CA PHE A 82 9.29 -20.61 3.74
C PHE A 82 7.86 -20.07 3.72
N LEU A 83 7.57 -19.11 4.60
CA LEU A 83 6.36 -18.30 4.53
C LEU A 83 6.31 -17.55 3.18
N ARG A 84 7.42 -17.01 2.65
CA ARG A 84 7.53 -16.51 1.27
C ARG A 84 7.13 -17.54 0.21
N GLY A 85 7.35 -18.84 0.45
CA GLY A 85 6.95 -19.94 -0.43
C GLY A 85 5.45 -20.23 -0.41
N GLN A 86 4.80 -20.16 0.76
CA GLN A 86 3.33 -20.16 0.87
C GLN A 86 2.73 -18.85 0.32
N PHE A 87 3.31 -17.69 0.62
CA PHE A 87 2.97 -16.37 0.08
C PHE A 87 3.22 -16.22 -1.43
N LYS A 88 4.06 -17.07 -2.05
CA LYS A 88 4.34 -17.04 -3.50
C LYS A 88 3.40 -17.95 -4.30
N LYS A 89 2.58 -18.79 -3.69
CA LYS A 89 1.70 -19.68 -4.45
C LYS A 89 0.46 -18.94 -4.98
N ARG A 90 0.49 -18.74 -6.31
CA ARG A 90 -0.61 -18.39 -7.25
C ARG A 90 -1.33 -17.06 -7.02
N GLY A 91 -1.05 -16.08 -7.88
CA GLY A 91 -1.90 -14.89 -8.07
C GLY A 91 -1.13 -13.61 -8.38
N LYS A 92 -1.79 -12.67 -9.09
CA LYS A 92 -1.27 -11.35 -9.49
C LYS A 92 -1.19 -10.32 -8.34
N SER A 93 -1.61 -10.68 -7.13
CA SER A 93 -1.69 -9.76 -5.98
C SER A 93 -0.34 -9.53 -5.28
N SER A 94 -0.22 -8.38 -4.63
CA SER A 94 0.94 -7.98 -3.84
C SER A 94 1.21 -8.88 -2.63
N SER A 95 2.44 -8.82 -2.12
CA SER A 95 2.83 -9.64 -0.96
C SER A 95 2.02 -9.28 0.30
N LEU A 96 1.67 -8.01 0.49
CA LEU A 96 0.95 -7.56 1.68
C LEU A 96 -0.47 -8.13 1.70
N VAL A 97 -1.19 -8.07 0.58
CA VAL A 97 -2.55 -8.62 0.46
C VAL A 97 -2.59 -10.12 0.73
N LYS A 98 -1.58 -10.86 0.26
CA LYS A 98 -1.48 -12.30 0.53
C LYS A 98 -1.22 -12.61 1.99
N LYS A 99 -0.35 -11.82 2.64
CA LYS A 99 -0.10 -11.94 4.07
C LYS A 99 -1.36 -11.66 4.89
N LEU A 100 -2.09 -10.62 4.51
CA LEU A 100 -3.33 -10.23 5.15
C LEU A 100 -4.38 -11.35 5.08
N ALA A 101 -4.62 -11.91 3.89
CA ALA A 101 -5.55 -13.02 3.72
C ALA A 101 -5.15 -14.25 4.56
N LEU A 102 -3.85 -14.56 4.64
CA LEU A 102 -3.35 -15.66 5.47
C LEU A 102 -3.60 -15.41 6.96
N ILE A 103 -3.42 -14.18 7.44
CA ILE A 103 -3.65 -13.83 8.85
C ILE A 103 -5.11 -14.05 9.23
N PHE A 104 -6.07 -13.57 8.42
CA PHE A 104 -7.49 -13.79 8.69
C PHE A 104 -7.87 -15.26 8.67
N TRP A 105 -7.34 -16.02 7.70
CA TRP A 105 -7.54 -17.46 7.65
C TRP A 105 -6.96 -18.16 8.89
N GLN A 106 -5.73 -17.82 9.28
CA GLN A 106 -5.08 -18.47 10.42
C GLN A 106 -5.76 -18.12 11.74
N ALA A 107 -6.17 -16.88 11.95
CA ALA A 107 -6.78 -16.41 13.18
C ALA A 107 -8.22 -16.91 13.37
N PHE A 108 -9.03 -16.88 12.29
CA PHE A 108 -10.47 -17.06 12.37
C PHE A 108 -11.03 -18.16 11.44
N GLN A 109 -10.20 -18.76 10.57
CA GLN A 109 -10.64 -19.71 9.53
C GLN A 109 -11.67 -19.10 8.56
N ILE A 110 -11.53 -17.80 8.26
CA ILE A 110 -12.38 -17.06 7.33
C ILE A 110 -11.60 -16.54 6.13
N ASP A 111 -12.28 -16.43 5.00
CA ASP A 111 -11.77 -15.72 3.83
C ASP A 111 -12.04 -14.22 3.98
N ALA A 112 -10.97 -13.42 3.92
CA ALA A 112 -11.10 -11.97 3.93
C ALA A 112 -11.92 -11.47 2.72
N PRO A 113 -12.86 -10.52 2.90
CA PRO A 113 -13.68 -10.00 1.82
C PRO A 113 -12.84 -9.49 0.64
N ARG A 114 -13.25 -9.82 -0.58
CA ARG A 114 -12.50 -9.41 -1.78
C ARG A 114 -12.40 -7.89 -1.91
N SER A 115 -13.44 -7.16 -1.51
CA SER A 115 -13.43 -5.69 -1.46
C SER A 115 -12.33 -5.12 -0.55
N LEU A 116 -12.09 -5.77 0.61
CA LEU A 116 -11.01 -5.40 1.53
C LEU A 116 -9.63 -5.69 0.92
N LEU A 117 -9.48 -6.86 0.29
CA LEU A 117 -8.21 -7.22 -0.34
C LEU A 117 -7.89 -6.33 -1.55
N ASP A 118 -8.90 -5.97 -2.35
CA ASP A 118 -8.73 -5.09 -3.50
C ASP A 118 -8.39 -3.65 -3.07
N SER A 119 -8.97 -3.13 -1.98
CA SER A 119 -8.63 -1.79 -1.46
C SER A 119 -7.19 -1.72 -0.93
N VAL A 120 -6.73 -2.76 -0.24
CA VAL A 120 -5.32 -2.87 0.20
C VAL A 120 -4.38 -3.03 -1.00
N GLU A 121 -4.78 -3.75 -2.05
CA GLU A 121 -3.98 -3.86 -3.27
C GLU A 121 -3.81 -2.50 -3.98
N GLU A 122 -4.88 -1.69 -4.03
CA GLU A 122 -4.81 -0.32 -4.56
C GLU A 122 -3.87 0.56 -3.75
N LEU A 123 -3.97 0.50 -2.42
CA LEU A 123 -3.06 1.19 -1.50
C LEU A 123 -1.59 0.80 -1.76
N VAL A 124 -1.31 -0.50 -1.87
CA VAL A 124 0.06 -0.99 -2.12
C VAL A 124 0.59 -0.53 -3.47
N LYS A 125 -0.24 -0.55 -4.52
CA LYS A 125 0.14 -0.02 -5.84
C LYS A 125 0.49 1.46 -5.77
N LEU A 126 -0.34 2.26 -5.08
CA LEU A 126 -0.13 3.69 -4.93
C LEU A 126 1.16 3.99 -4.15
N ARG A 127 1.37 3.31 -3.02
CA ARG A 127 2.61 3.39 -2.23
C ARG A 127 3.84 2.99 -3.05
N ASN A 128 3.77 1.93 -3.85
CA ASN A 128 4.91 1.49 -4.66
C ASN A 128 5.23 2.49 -5.77
N ASN A 129 4.21 3.07 -6.40
CA ASN A 129 4.41 4.14 -7.38
C ASN A 129 5.04 5.38 -6.74
N LEU A 130 4.68 5.72 -5.49
CA LEU A 130 5.31 6.81 -4.73
C LEU A 130 6.77 6.54 -4.38
N VAL A 131 7.09 5.32 -3.92
CA VAL A 131 8.45 4.98 -3.45
C VAL A 131 9.42 4.73 -4.61
N HIS A 132 8.92 4.23 -5.74
CA HIS A 132 9.72 3.85 -6.90
C HIS A 132 9.41 4.69 -8.14
N TYR A 133 8.93 5.93 -7.96
CA TYR A 133 8.57 6.79 -9.07
C TYR A 133 9.77 7.04 -9.99
N LYS A 134 9.48 7.14 -11.29
CA LYS A 134 10.44 7.60 -12.29
C LYS A 134 10.02 8.97 -12.79
N LEU A 135 10.99 9.79 -13.19
CA LEU A 135 10.74 11.08 -13.87
C LEU A 135 9.78 10.96 -15.06
N THR A 136 9.83 9.83 -15.77
CA THR A 136 8.92 9.55 -16.88
C THR A 136 7.46 9.42 -16.44
N ASP A 137 7.20 9.03 -15.20
CA ASP A 137 5.86 8.79 -14.68
C ASP A 137 5.24 10.07 -14.11
N THR A 138 6.05 11.09 -13.81
CA THR A 138 5.58 12.43 -13.44
C THR A 138 5.28 13.32 -14.65
N ALA A 139 5.53 12.84 -15.87
CA ALA A 139 5.24 13.56 -17.10
C ALA A 139 3.93 13.07 -17.75
N THR A 140 3.19 14.00 -18.36
CA THR A 140 2.08 13.65 -19.25
C THR A 140 2.63 12.95 -20.48
N LYS A 141 2.17 11.72 -20.77
CA LYS A 141 2.61 10.98 -21.96
C LYS A 141 1.58 11.11 -23.06
N PHE A 142 1.97 11.77 -24.15
CA PHE A 142 1.19 11.84 -25.38
C PHE A 142 1.58 10.68 -26.29
N VAL A 143 0.65 9.76 -26.53
CA VAL A 143 0.86 8.61 -27.40
C VAL A 143 0.37 8.97 -28.80
N TYR A 144 1.30 9.26 -29.70
CA TYR A 144 0.97 9.57 -31.08
C TYR A 144 0.74 8.30 -31.92
N PRO A 145 0.04 8.42 -33.07
CA PRO A 145 -0.05 7.34 -34.05
C PRO A 145 1.33 6.85 -34.53
N PRO A 146 1.41 5.63 -35.11
CA PRO A 146 2.66 5.11 -35.64
C PRO A 146 3.31 6.06 -36.66
N LEU A 147 4.64 6.01 -36.72
CA LEU A 147 5.40 6.82 -37.67
C LEU A 147 4.98 6.49 -39.10
N VAL A 148 4.81 7.53 -39.91
CA VAL A 148 4.45 7.38 -41.33
C VAL A 148 5.72 7.63 -42.15
N GLN A 149 5.88 6.89 -43.24
CA GLN A 149 6.93 7.21 -44.21
C GLN A 149 6.40 8.21 -45.23
N ARG A 150 7.14 9.30 -45.43
CA ARG A 150 6.89 10.26 -46.50
C ARG A 150 8.15 10.45 -47.34
N GLU A 151 7.95 10.64 -48.63
CA GLU A 151 9.02 10.98 -49.55
C GLU A 151 9.42 12.45 -49.35
N SER A 152 10.72 12.68 -49.14
CA SER A 152 11.32 14.01 -49.06
C SER A 152 11.39 14.64 -50.45
N SER A 153 11.55 15.96 -50.51
CA SER A 153 11.75 16.72 -51.77
C SER A 153 12.95 16.25 -52.59
N GLY A 154 13.89 15.50 -51.98
CA GLY A 154 15.02 14.85 -52.65
C GLY A 154 14.80 13.40 -53.09
N GLY A 155 13.58 12.84 -52.96
CA GLY A 155 13.26 11.45 -53.31
C GLY A 155 13.64 10.41 -52.23
N GLU A 156 14.19 10.84 -51.09
CA GLU A 156 14.51 9.95 -49.98
C GLU A 156 13.28 9.70 -49.09
N MET A 157 13.04 8.45 -48.73
CA MET A 157 11.96 8.08 -47.79
C MET A 157 12.38 8.40 -46.35
N MET A 158 11.64 9.29 -45.71
CA MET A 158 11.87 9.67 -44.31
C MET A 158 10.73 9.19 -43.43
N THR A 159 11.11 8.71 -42.24
CA THR A 159 10.15 8.38 -41.19
C THR A 159 9.84 9.66 -40.42
N VAL A 160 8.58 10.12 -40.49
CA VAL A 160 8.17 11.41 -39.91
C VAL A 160 7.16 11.23 -38.79
N VAL A 161 7.32 12.07 -37.75
CA VAL A 161 6.33 12.28 -36.69
C VAL A 161 5.50 13.51 -37.06
N GLU A 162 4.19 13.36 -37.22
CA GLU A 162 3.30 14.49 -37.43
C GLU A 162 2.74 14.99 -36.09
N PHE A 163 3.40 15.97 -35.48
CA PHE A 163 2.94 16.58 -34.21
C PHE A 163 1.63 17.39 -34.33
N VAL A 164 1.15 17.58 -35.56
CA VAL A 164 -0.14 18.24 -35.86
C VAL A 164 -1.32 17.28 -35.69
N GLN A 165 -1.07 15.97 -35.63
CA GLN A 165 -2.12 14.98 -35.39
C GLN A 165 -2.49 14.93 -33.92
N GLU A 166 -3.77 14.74 -33.62
CA GLU A 166 -4.22 14.51 -32.26
C GLU A 166 -3.60 13.20 -31.69
N PRO A 167 -3.16 13.22 -30.43
CA PRO A 167 -2.63 12.02 -29.78
C PRO A 167 -3.71 10.94 -29.67
N LYS A 168 -3.35 9.69 -29.96
CA LYS A 168 -4.21 8.52 -29.80
C LYS A 168 -4.62 8.29 -28.34
N ALA A 169 -3.71 8.62 -27.41
CA ALA A 169 -4.00 8.57 -25.99
C ALA A 169 -3.16 9.61 -25.24
N VAL A 170 -3.73 10.13 -24.16
CA VAL A 170 -3.03 10.99 -23.19
C VAL A 170 -3.02 10.24 -21.86
N ILE A 171 -1.83 9.87 -21.40
CA ILE A 171 -1.65 9.24 -20.09
C ILE A 171 -1.26 10.36 -19.13
N ALA A 172 -2.13 10.61 -18.16
CA ALA A 172 -1.91 11.62 -17.14
C ALA A 172 -0.68 11.29 -16.27
N PRO A 173 0.02 12.30 -15.75
CA PRO A 173 1.15 12.07 -14.88
C PRO A 173 0.66 11.49 -13.56
N PHE A 174 1.46 10.59 -12.98
CA PHE A 174 1.14 9.89 -11.73
C PHE A 174 0.80 10.84 -10.58
N VAL A 175 1.37 12.05 -10.56
CA VAL A 175 1.08 13.07 -9.53
C VAL A 175 -0.41 13.42 -9.45
N GLN A 176 -1.18 13.27 -10.53
CA GLN A 176 -2.63 13.48 -10.51
C GLN A 176 -3.39 12.37 -9.79
N ALA A 177 -2.78 11.20 -9.56
CA ALA A 177 -3.36 10.12 -8.75
C ALA A 177 -3.12 10.33 -7.25
N VAL A 178 -2.24 11.27 -6.87
CA VAL A 178 -1.86 11.53 -5.47
C VAL A 178 -2.66 12.72 -4.96
N THR A 179 -3.93 12.46 -4.63
CA THR A 179 -4.89 13.48 -4.20
C THR A 179 -5.26 13.34 -2.73
N GLY A 180 -5.93 14.37 -2.17
CA GLY A 180 -6.55 14.27 -0.84
C GLY A 180 -7.54 13.12 -0.75
N SER A 181 -8.32 12.88 -1.82
CA SER A 181 -9.23 11.73 -1.88
C SER A 181 -8.48 10.40 -1.92
N ALA A 182 -7.33 10.31 -2.60
CA ALA A 182 -6.51 9.10 -2.62
C ALA A 182 -5.88 8.82 -1.23
N ALA A 183 -5.47 9.87 -0.52
CA ALA A 183 -5.02 9.78 0.87
C ALA A 183 -6.13 9.27 1.79
N LYS A 184 -7.36 9.81 1.66
CA LYS A 184 -8.50 9.35 2.44
C LYS A 184 -8.87 7.90 2.14
N ARG A 185 -8.94 7.49 0.87
CA ARG A 185 -9.19 6.08 0.51
C ARG A 185 -8.12 5.14 1.05
N SER A 186 -6.87 5.58 1.08
CA SER A 186 -5.75 4.80 1.63
C SER A 186 -5.91 4.58 3.14
N LEU A 187 -6.27 5.65 3.87
CA LEU A 187 -6.60 5.57 5.28
C LEU A 187 -7.79 4.63 5.52
N ASP A 188 -8.87 4.78 4.74
CA ASP A 188 -10.08 3.98 4.88
C ASP A 188 -9.81 2.49 4.64
N ALA A 189 -8.90 2.16 3.72
CA ALA A 189 -8.45 0.79 3.51
C ALA A 189 -7.73 0.22 4.74
N ALA A 190 -6.87 1.02 5.40
CA ALA A 190 -6.20 0.60 6.64
C ALA A 190 -7.20 0.44 7.80
N ILE A 191 -8.13 1.39 7.97
CA ILE A 191 -9.20 1.32 8.97
C ILE A 191 -10.04 0.06 8.75
N SER A 192 -10.46 -0.21 7.51
CA SER A 192 -11.30 -1.37 7.18
C SER A 192 -10.64 -2.71 7.52
N VAL A 193 -9.29 -2.78 7.48
CA VAL A 193 -8.57 -3.98 7.93
C VAL A 193 -8.70 -4.17 9.44
N LEU A 194 -8.53 -3.09 10.20
CA LEU A 194 -8.61 -3.12 11.66
C LEU A 194 -10.04 -3.36 12.14
N ASP A 195 -11.02 -2.72 11.50
CA ASP A 195 -12.44 -2.92 11.79
C ASP A 195 -12.84 -4.37 11.55
N PHE A 196 -12.49 -4.93 10.38
CA PHE A 196 -12.79 -6.33 10.08
C PHE A 196 -12.11 -7.29 11.07
N TRP A 197 -10.89 -6.99 11.52
CA TRP A 197 -10.24 -7.77 12.58
C TRP A 197 -10.99 -7.70 13.91
N ASN A 198 -11.37 -6.50 14.34
CA ASN A 198 -12.06 -6.28 15.62
C ASN A 198 -13.45 -6.92 15.63
N GLU A 199 -14.20 -6.84 14.53
CA GLU A 199 -15.50 -7.50 14.37
C GLU A 199 -15.37 -9.03 14.63
N ASN A 200 -14.38 -9.67 14.02
CA ASN A 200 -14.19 -11.12 14.15
C ASN A 200 -13.60 -11.54 15.52
N ILE A 201 -12.90 -10.65 16.23
CA ILE A 201 -12.51 -10.91 17.63
C ILE A 201 -13.75 -10.91 18.51
N ASN A 202 -14.60 -9.88 18.41
CA ASN A 202 -15.76 -9.74 19.28
C ASN A 202 -16.75 -10.90 19.10
N ASP A 203 -16.99 -11.32 17.85
CA ASP A 203 -17.84 -12.47 17.54
C ASP A 203 -17.33 -13.79 18.15
N ARG A 204 -16.03 -13.90 18.41
CA ARG A 204 -15.40 -15.10 19.01
C ARG A 204 -15.44 -15.07 20.54
N GLU A 205 -15.47 -13.89 21.15
CA GLU A 205 -15.56 -13.76 22.61
C GLU A 205 -17.00 -13.93 23.13
N GLU A 206 -18.01 -13.73 22.27
CA GLU A 206 -19.43 -13.90 22.60
C GLU A 206 -20.00 -15.33 22.34
N GLY A 207 -19.22 -16.22 21.72
CA GLY A 207 -19.62 -17.60 21.35
C GLY A 207 -18.94 -18.70 22.15
#